data_AF-A0A7C7V568-F1
#
_entry.id   AF-A0A7C7V568-F1
#
_cell.length_a   1.000
_cell.length_b   1.000
_cell.length_c   1.000
_cell.angle_alpha   90.00
_cell.angle_beta   90.00
_cell.angle_gamma   90.00
#
_symmetry.space_group_name_H-M   'P 1'
#
loop_
_entity.id
_entity.type
_entity.pdbx_description
1 polymer ?
#
loop_
_entity_poly.entity_id
_entity_poly.type
_entity_poly.pdbx_seq_one_letter_code
_entity_poly.pdbx_strand_id
1 'polypeptide(L)'
;LAIGYGGMLTEGVLAILVIVACVAGLGSEAWQSGTYASWSAIRGGGLQAQLSAVVHGGANFLAMLGIPAHYGSALLAVTIVAFALTTLDTATRLLRFNVEAICHCVRLDWLANRYVGSLVAVAAIAFFGLVPAGKTLWILFGTTNQLLAGLTLLVVSLFLFQRARPVAYTLIPMILMLAISIWAMVTSLKGFWENPNLSLFNRWSLTGVTLAVLGMSLWLIIEGIVSFTRGRQPVQPEPAGAFQQPTEEPTEELAAEPQREN
;
A
#
# COMPACT_ATOMS: atom_id res chain seq x y z
N LEU A 1 -13.21 6.85 -13.29
CA LEU A 1 -12.21 7.93 -13.05
C LEU A 1 -12.47 8.71 -11.75
N ALA A 2 -13.73 9.03 -11.38
CA ALA A 2 -14.06 9.77 -10.15
C ALA A 2 -13.59 9.10 -8.84
N ILE A 3 -13.60 7.76 -8.76
CA ILE A 3 -13.32 7.03 -7.51
C ILE A 3 -11.82 7.04 -7.16
N GLY A 4 -10.92 6.99 -8.15
CA GLY A 4 -9.47 6.94 -7.91
C GLY A 4 -8.83 8.31 -7.68
N TYR A 5 -9.18 9.32 -8.49
CA TYR A 5 -8.55 10.64 -8.41
C TYR A 5 -8.96 11.41 -7.16
N GLY A 6 -10.25 11.36 -6.78
CA GLY A 6 -10.74 12.01 -5.57
C GLY A 6 -10.14 11.43 -4.29
N GLY A 7 -10.04 10.10 -4.20
CA GLY A 7 -9.40 9.42 -3.07
C GLY A 7 -7.94 9.81 -2.88
N MET A 8 -7.16 9.80 -3.96
CA MET A 8 -5.75 10.19 -3.93
C MET A 8 -5.54 11.64 -3.47
N LEU A 9 -6.43 12.57 -3.84
CA LEU A 9 -6.38 13.94 -3.34
C LEU A 9 -6.69 14.02 -1.84
N THR A 10 -7.68 13.28 -1.34
CA THR A 10 -8.00 13.27 0.09
C THR A 10 -6.89 12.66 0.94
N GLU A 11 -6.22 11.61 0.45
CA GLU A 11 -5.03 11.05 1.09
C GLU A 11 -3.86 12.05 1.11
N GLY A 12 -3.67 12.80 0.01
CA GLY A 12 -2.68 13.87 -0.06
C GLY A 12 -2.93 14.99 0.94
N VAL A 13 -4.19 15.44 1.08
CA VAL A 13 -4.57 16.45 2.07
C VAL A 13 -4.35 15.93 3.50
N LEU A 14 -4.74 14.69 3.79
CA LEU A 14 -4.48 14.06 5.09
C LEU A 14 -2.98 14.00 5.39
N ALA A 15 -2.16 13.62 4.41
CA ALA A 15 -0.71 13.58 4.56
C ALA A 15 -0.13 14.96 4.90
N ILE A 16 -0.58 16.02 4.22
CA ILE A 16 -0.15 17.40 4.52
C ILE A 16 -0.55 17.79 5.95
N LEU A 17 -1.77 17.48 6.39
CA LEU A 17 -2.22 17.76 7.75
C LEU A 17 -1.36 17.05 8.80
N VAL A 18 -1.04 15.77 8.58
CA VAL A 18 -0.18 15.00 9.48
C VAL A 18 1.25 15.57 9.51
N ILE A 19 1.79 15.99 8.37
CA ILE A 19 3.11 16.64 8.31
C ILE A 19 3.11 17.93 9.11
N VAL A 20 2.10 18.78 8.94
CA VAL A 20 1.97 20.03 9.69
C VAL A 20 1.83 19.76 11.20
N ALA A 21 1.01 18.77 11.59
CA ALA A 21 0.88 18.33 12.97
C ALA A 21 2.23 17.93 13.59
N CYS A 22 3.02 17.12 12.89
CA CYS A 22 4.32 16.66 13.37
C CYS A 22 5.41 17.74 13.37
N VAL A 23 5.40 18.66 12.40
CA VAL A 23 6.50 19.63 12.26
C VAL A 23 6.24 20.89 13.10
N ALA A 24 5.03 21.44 13.02
CA ALA A 24 4.67 22.71 13.66
C ALA A 24 3.89 22.50 14.97
N GLY A 25 3.09 21.44 15.07
CA GLY A 25 2.21 21.21 16.22
C GLY A 25 2.94 20.83 17.51
N LEU A 26 4.15 20.27 17.41
CA LEU A 26 4.91 19.81 18.59
C LEU A 26 5.65 20.92 19.35
N GLY A 27 5.71 22.14 18.80
CA GLY A 27 6.35 23.28 19.46
C GLY A 27 7.88 23.23 19.47
N SER A 28 8.52 24.30 19.95
CA SER A 28 9.97 24.47 19.91
C SER A 28 10.75 23.49 20.80
N GLU A 29 10.15 22.98 21.87
CA GLU A 29 10.78 22.04 22.79
C GLU A 29 11.10 20.70 22.12
N ALA A 30 10.23 20.22 21.22
CA ALA A 30 10.45 18.98 20.48
C ALA A 30 11.72 19.03 19.60
N TRP A 31 12.11 20.22 19.16
CA TRP A 31 13.29 20.47 18.32
C TRP A 31 14.56 20.71 19.12
N GLN A 32 14.46 21.31 20.31
CA GLN A 32 15.61 21.68 21.13
C GLN A 32 16.09 20.54 22.04
N SER A 33 15.17 19.81 22.67
CA SER A 33 15.50 18.74 23.63
C SER A 33 14.63 17.49 23.49
N GLY A 34 13.60 17.52 22.64
CA GLY A 34 12.67 16.42 22.45
C GLY A 34 12.99 15.50 21.26
N THR A 35 11.93 14.94 20.68
CA THR A 35 11.99 13.86 19.68
C THR A 35 12.79 14.19 18.43
N TYR A 36 12.92 15.48 18.06
CA TYR A 36 13.65 15.94 16.88
C TYR A 36 15.04 16.53 17.17
N ALA A 37 15.52 16.46 18.42
CA ALA A 37 16.83 17.02 18.78
C ALA A 37 18.02 16.34 18.06
N SER A 38 17.87 15.10 17.60
CA SER A 38 18.89 14.39 16.83
C SER A 38 18.32 13.30 15.93
N TRP A 39 19.05 12.94 14.87
CA TRP A 39 18.69 11.83 13.98
C TRP A 39 18.60 10.47 14.71
N SER A 40 19.39 10.28 15.76
CA SER A 40 19.34 9.08 16.60
C SER A 40 18.09 9.05 17.49
N ALA A 41 17.64 10.18 18.02
CA ALA A 41 16.40 10.28 18.80
C ALA A 41 15.18 9.91 17.94
N ILE A 42 15.10 10.41 16.70
CA ILE A 42 14.03 10.08 15.76
C ILE A 42 14.06 8.59 15.38
N ARG A 43 15.25 8.06 15.07
CA ARG A 43 15.42 6.65 14.65
C ARG A 43 15.23 5.66 15.80
N GLY A 44 15.46 6.09 17.04
CA GLY A 44 15.37 5.28 18.25
C GLY A 44 13.98 5.24 18.90
N GLY A 45 13.14 6.26 18.69
CA GLY A 45 11.84 6.38 19.36
C GLY A 45 10.78 5.34 18.96
N GLY A 46 10.97 4.63 17.84
CA GLY A 46 10.06 3.59 17.37
C GLY A 46 8.65 4.11 17.03
N LEU A 47 7.72 3.18 16.79
CA LEU A 47 6.34 3.50 16.38
C LEU A 47 5.61 4.33 17.44
N GLN A 48 5.86 4.07 18.72
CA GLN A 48 5.21 4.79 19.82
C GLN A 48 5.55 6.28 19.81
N ALA A 49 6.82 6.65 19.62
CA ALA A 49 7.21 8.05 19.54
C ALA A 49 6.63 8.74 18.29
N GLN A 50 6.55 8.02 17.17
CA GLN A 50 5.95 8.54 15.93
C GLN A 50 4.45 8.78 16.08
N LEU A 51 3.71 7.87 16.71
CA LEU A 51 2.28 8.05 16.98
C LEU A 51 2.02 9.16 18.00
N SER A 52 2.83 9.22 19.06
CA SER A 52 2.77 10.26 20.09
C SER A 52 2.99 11.65 19.47
N ALA A 53 3.94 11.77 18.55
CA ALA A 53 4.20 13.01 17.81
C ALA A 53 2.98 13.51 17.04
N VAL A 54 2.26 12.63 16.35
CA VAL A 54 1.04 12.97 15.60
C VAL A 54 -0.08 13.38 16.55
N VAL A 55 -0.29 12.63 17.64
CA VAL A 55 -1.39 12.88 18.59
C VAL A 55 -1.18 14.18 19.35
N HIS A 56 0.01 14.42 19.91
CA HIS A 56 0.29 15.67 20.62
C HIS A 56 0.33 16.88 19.68
N GLY A 57 0.98 16.73 18.52
CA GLY A 57 1.04 17.79 17.52
C GLY A 57 -0.34 18.20 17.02
N GLY A 58 -1.20 17.23 16.71
CA GLY A 58 -2.57 17.51 16.31
C GLY A 58 -3.45 18.03 17.45
N ALA A 59 -3.27 17.56 18.68
CA ALA A 59 -4.01 18.06 19.84
C ALA A 59 -3.71 19.55 20.11
N ASN A 60 -2.47 19.97 19.92
CA ASN A 60 -2.07 21.37 20.03
C ASN A 60 -2.72 22.26 18.95
N PHE A 61 -2.88 21.75 17.73
CA PHE A 61 -3.65 22.45 16.69
C PHE A 61 -5.13 22.58 17.06
N LEU A 62 -5.74 21.52 17.60
CA LEU A 62 -7.12 21.57 18.07
C LEU A 62 -7.29 22.55 19.24
N ALA A 63 -6.27 22.69 20.09
CA ALA A 63 -6.24 23.70 21.15
C ALA A 63 -6.27 25.13 20.63
N MET A 64 -5.58 25.42 19.52
CA MET A 64 -5.67 26.73 18.85
C MET A 64 -7.06 27.02 18.28
N LEU A 65 -7.83 25.98 17.94
CA LEU A 65 -9.21 26.09 17.47
C LEU A 65 -10.25 26.14 18.62
N GLY A 66 -9.81 26.13 19.88
CA GLY A 66 -10.66 26.23 21.06
C GLY A 66 -11.06 24.90 21.71
N ILE A 67 -10.54 23.76 21.25
CA ILE A 67 -10.78 22.44 21.85
C ILE A 67 -9.68 22.14 22.88
N PRO A 68 -9.98 21.94 24.17
CA PRO A 68 -8.95 21.64 25.16
C PRO A 68 -8.08 20.44 24.78
N ALA A 69 -6.77 20.54 24.99
CA ALA A 69 -5.78 19.56 24.52
C ALA A 69 -6.07 18.12 24.99
N HIS A 70 -6.67 17.94 26.18
CA HIS A 70 -7.09 16.64 26.71
C HIS A 70 -8.16 15.96 25.84
N TYR A 71 -9.15 16.71 25.35
CA TYR A 71 -10.17 16.17 24.45
C TYR A 71 -9.62 15.99 23.03
N GLY A 72 -8.74 16.90 22.58
CA GLY A 72 -8.09 16.80 21.27
C GLY A 72 -7.20 15.56 21.12
N SER A 73 -6.41 15.23 22.15
CA SER A 73 -5.54 14.04 22.13
C SER A 73 -6.35 12.75 22.15
N ALA A 74 -7.41 12.68 22.94
CA ALA A 74 -8.32 11.52 22.98
C ALA A 74 -9.00 11.30 21.62
N LEU A 75 -9.51 12.36 20.99
CA LEU A 75 -10.16 12.29 19.69
C LEU A 75 -9.20 11.80 18.60
N LEU A 76 -7.98 12.34 18.55
CA LEU A 76 -6.97 11.92 17.57
C LEU A 76 -6.50 10.49 17.81
N ALA A 77 -6.28 10.10 19.07
CA ALA A 77 -5.90 8.73 19.41
C ALA A 77 -6.95 7.72 18.95
N VAL A 78 -8.23 7.97 19.26
CA VAL A 78 -9.34 7.11 18.81
C VAL A 78 -9.44 7.08 17.29
N THR A 79 -9.28 8.22 16.62
CA THR A 79 -9.33 8.30 15.15
C THR A 79 -8.22 7.46 14.51
N ILE A 80 -6.98 7.56 14.99
CA ILE A 80 -5.84 6.79 14.48
C ILE A 80 -6.04 5.29 14.74
N VAL A 81 -6.50 4.92 15.93
CA VAL A 81 -6.77 3.51 16.28
C VAL A 81 -7.91 2.95 15.42
N ALA A 82 -8.99 3.70 15.23
CA ALA A 82 -10.11 3.28 14.38
C ALA A 82 -9.68 3.13 12.91
N PHE A 83 -8.85 4.04 12.40
CA PHE A 83 -8.26 3.93 11.06
C PHE A 83 -7.39 2.68 10.92
N ALA A 84 -6.53 2.42 11.91
CA ALA A 84 -5.68 1.24 11.93
C ALA A 84 -6.51 -0.07 11.98
N LEU A 85 -7.56 -0.12 12.80
CA LEU A 85 -8.46 -1.28 12.88
C LEU A 85 -9.24 -1.51 11.58
N THR A 86 -9.72 -0.44 10.94
CA THR A 86 -10.43 -0.53 9.64
C THR A 86 -9.49 -1.04 8.54
N THR A 87 -8.24 -0.56 8.54
CA THR A 87 -7.20 -1.02 7.61
C THR A 87 -6.86 -2.49 7.88
N LEU A 88 -6.77 -2.90 9.15
CA LEU A 88 -6.48 -4.28 9.55
C LEU A 88 -7.60 -5.24 9.13
N ASP A 89 -8.87 -4.87 9.30
CA ASP A 89 -10.01 -5.68 8.81
C ASP A 89 -9.91 -5.89 7.30
N THR A 90 -9.71 -4.80 6.56
CA THR A 90 -9.59 -4.84 5.10
C THR A 90 -8.39 -5.68 4.67
N ALA A 91 -7.23 -5.51 5.32
CA ALA A 91 -6.03 -6.29 5.04
C ALA A 91 -6.23 -7.78 5.32
N THR A 92 -6.90 -8.14 6.42
CA THR A 92 -7.20 -9.53 6.77
C THR A 92 -8.12 -10.17 5.72
N ARG A 93 -9.14 -9.45 5.26
CA ARG A 93 -10.01 -9.90 4.17
C ARG A 93 -9.26 -10.09 2.86
N LEU A 94 -8.40 -9.14 2.48
CA LEU A 94 -7.59 -9.25 1.26
C LEU A 94 -6.59 -10.41 1.36
N LEU A 95 -5.96 -10.61 2.51
CA LEU A 95 -5.04 -11.72 2.70
C LEU A 95 -5.75 -13.06 2.59
N ARG A 96 -6.96 -13.19 3.14
CA ARG A 96 -7.79 -14.39 2.93
C ARG A 96 -8.04 -14.66 1.46
N PHE A 97 -8.42 -13.66 0.67
CA PHE A 97 -8.65 -13.83 -0.77
C PHE A 97 -7.37 -14.27 -1.50
N ASN A 98 -6.21 -13.74 -1.12
CA ASN A 98 -4.93 -14.18 -1.68
C ASN A 98 -4.63 -15.65 -1.32
N VAL A 99 -4.87 -16.06 -0.06
CA VAL A 99 -4.69 -17.45 0.38
C VAL A 99 -5.62 -18.39 -0.40
N GLU A 100 -6.90 -18.04 -0.52
CA GLU A 100 -7.88 -18.82 -1.29
C GLU A 100 -7.46 -18.95 -2.76
N ALA A 101 -7.01 -17.87 -3.38
CA ALA A 101 -6.53 -17.89 -4.76
C ALA A 101 -5.29 -18.79 -4.94
N ILE A 102 -4.33 -18.72 -4.02
CA ILE A 102 -3.13 -19.58 -4.05
C ILE A 102 -3.53 -21.05 -3.88
N CYS A 103 -4.42 -21.37 -2.93
CA CYS A 103 -4.90 -22.74 -2.70
C CYS A 103 -5.58 -23.33 -3.94
N HIS A 104 -6.41 -22.55 -4.65
CA HIS A 104 -7.02 -22.97 -5.90
C HIS A 104 -6.01 -23.19 -7.03
N CYS A 105 -5.02 -22.31 -7.18
CA CYS A 105 -3.95 -22.47 -8.18
C CYS A 105 -3.13 -23.75 -7.96
N VAL A 106 -2.92 -24.15 -6.71
CA VAL A 106 -2.15 -25.36 -6.33
C VAL A 106 -3.06 -26.61 -6.28
N ARG A 107 -4.35 -26.50 -6.65
CA ARG A 107 -5.36 -27.59 -6.58
C ARG A 107 -5.56 -28.18 -5.17
N LEU A 108 -5.41 -27.35 -4.14
CA LEU A 108 -5.67 -27.70 -2.73
C LEU A 108 -7.03 -27.14 -2.31
N ASP A 109 -8.09 -27.53 -3.01
CA ASP A 109 -9.43 -26.96 -2.83
C ASP A 109 -10.03 -27.21 -1.44
N TRP A 110 -9.56 -28.24 -0.73
CA TRP A 110 -9.96 -28.52 0.65
C TRP A 110 -9.47 -27.48 1.68
N LEU A 111 -8.38 -26.75 1.36
CA LEU A 111 -7.88 -25.62 2.16
C LEU A 111 -8.51 -24.28 1.76
N ALA A 112 -9.15 -24.21 0.59
CA ALA A 112 -9.76 -22.99 0.05
C ALA A 112 -11.17 -22.71 0.64
N ASN A 113 -11.31 -22.84 1.96
CA ASN A 113 -12.55 -22.54 2.68
C ASN A 113 -12.41 -21.22 3.46
N ARG A 114 -13.46 -20.40 3.50
CA ARG A 114 -13.46 -19.09 4.19
C ARG A 114 -12.99 -19.15 5.63
N TYR A 115 -13.23 -20.26 6.33
CA TYR A 115 -12.83 -20.42 7.73
C TYR A 115 -11.34 -20.71 7.86
N VAL A 116 -10.80 -21.60 7.03
CA VAL A 116 -9.38 -21.95 7.01
C VAL A 116 -8.56 -20.77 6.46
N GLY A 117 -9.00 -20.16 5.37
CA GLY A 117 -8.36 -18.97 4.79
C GLY A 117 -8.33 -17.78 5.76
N SER A 118 -9.44 -17.52 6.47
CA SER A 118 -9.49 -16.50 7.53
C SER A 118 -8.50 -16.82 8.67
N LEU A 119 -8.49 -18.06 9.14
CA LEU A 119 -7.64 -18.46 10.26
C LEU A 119 -6.16 -18.36 9.91
N VAL A 120 -5.78 -18.79 8.70
CA VAL A 120 -4.41 -18.63 8.17
C VAL A 120 -4.05 -17.15 8.02
N ALA A 121 -4.96 -16.32 7.49
CA ALA A 121 -4.71 -14.89 7.34
C ALA A 121 -4.49 -14.20 8.70
N VAL A 122 -5.36 -14.45 9.67
CA VAL A 122 -5.24 -13.90 11.03
C VAL A 122 -3.98 -14.42 11.72
N ALA A 123 -3.69 -15.72 11.62
CA ALA A 123 -2.49 -16.31 12.21
C ALA A 123 -1.20 -15.74 11.60
N ALA A 124 -1.17 -15.53 10.28
CA ALA A 124 -0.03 -14.91 9.61
C ALA A 124 0.18 -13.46 10.05
N ILE A 125 -0.89 -12.65 10.10
CA ILE A 125 -0.81 -11.26 10.57
C ILE A 125 -0.38 -11.21 12.05
N ALA A 126 -0.95 -12.07 12.90
CA ALA A 126 -0.59 -12.17 14.32
C ALA A 126 0.87 -12.59 14.50
N PHE A 127 1.34 -13.58 13.74
CA PHE A 127 2.74 -14.02 13.77
C PHE A 127 3.69 -12.87 13.45
N PHE A 128 3.45 -12.13 12.37
CA PHE A 128 4.29 -10.99 12.00
C PHE A 128 4.15 -9.79 12.94
N GLY A 129 3.01 -9.63 13.61
CA GLY A 129 2.80 -8.59 14.63
C GLY A 129 3.51 -8.89 15.95
N LEU A 130 3.64 -10.16 16.33
CA LEU A 130 4.30 -10.59 17.58
C LEU A 130 5.82 -10.70 17.44
N VAL A 131 6.33 -10.94 16.24
CA VAL A 131 7.78 -10.92 15.98
C VAL A 131 8.25 -9.45 15.87
N PRO A 132 9.39 -9.06 16.49
CA PRO A 132 9.98 -7.72 16.34
C PRO A 132 10.63 -7.52 14.95
N ALA A 133 9.86 -7.81 13.90
CA ALA A 133 10.24 -7.70 12.49
C ALA A 133 9.66 -6.45 11.82
N GLY A 134 9.12 -5.49 12.57
CA GLY A 134 8.48 -4.29 12.00
C GLY A 134 9.38 -3.53 11.02
N LYS A 135 10.68 -3.40 11.30
CA LYS A 135 11.66 -2.80 10.37
C LYS A 135 11.83 -3.62 9.08
N THR A 136 11.81 -4.94 9.20
CA THR A 136 11.88 -5.86 8.07
C THR A 136 10.63 -5.79 7.19
N LEU A 137 9.45 -5.83 7.81
CA LEU A 137 8.18 -5.71 7.09
C LEU A 137 8.07 -4.37 6.37
N TRP A 138 8.52 -3.29 7.02
CA TRP A 138 8.49 -1.96 6.42
C TRP A 138 9.33 -1.88 5.14
N ILE A 139 10.53 -2.46 5.17
CA ILE A 139 11.40 -2.51 3.98
C ILE A 139 10.74 -3.35 2.88
N LEU A 140 10.19 -4.52 3.22
CA LEU A 140 9.52 -5.39 2.26
C LEU A 140 8.31 -4.72 1.61
N PHE A 141 7.51 -4.00 2.41
CA PHE A 141 6.39 -3.23 1.92
C PHE A 141 6.86 -2.15 0.92
N GLY A 142 7.90 -1.39 1.28
CA GLY A 142 8.47 -0.36 0.41
C GLY A 142 8.96 -0.91 -0.92
N THR A 143 9.70 -2.02 -0.92
CA THR A 143 10.26 -2.60 -2.15
C THR A 143 9.16 -3.23 -3.03
N THR A 144 8.16 -3.88 -2.43
CA THR A 144 7.03 -4.45 -3.18
C THR A 144 6.20 -3.35 -3.87
N ASN A 145 5.96 -2.23 -3.18
CA ASN A 145 5.25 -1.09 -3.75
C ASN A 145 6.02 -0.46 -4.92
N GLN A 146 7.34 -0.39 -4.81
CA GLN A 146 8.20 0.09 -5.90
C GLN A 146 8.10 -0.81 -7.14
N LEU A 147 8.06 -2.14 -6.95
CA LEU A 147 7.85 -3.06 -8.08
C LEU A 147 6.48 -2.89 -8.73
N LEU A 148 5.41 -2.76 -7.95
CA LEU A 148 4.07 -2.56 -8.49
C LEU A 148 3.95 -1.22 -9.24
N ALA A 149 4.60 -0.17 -8.73
CA ALA A 149 4.72 1.10 -9.44
C ALA A 149 5.47 0.93 -10.78
N GLY A 150 6.58 0.19 -10.78
CA GLY A 150 7.32 -0.16 -12.00
C GLY A 150 6.47 -0.92 -13.02
N LEU A 151 5.71 -1.92 -12.56
CA LEU A 151 4.80 -2.69 -13.41
C LEU A 151 3.69 -1.82 -13.99
N THR A 152 3.09 -0.96 -13.18
CA THR A 152 2.03 -0.05 -13.62
C THR A 152 2.56 0.91 -14.69
N LEU A 153 3.73 1.53 -14.45
CA LEU A 153 4.35 2.41 -15.43
C LEU A 153 4.75 1.66 -16.72
N LEU A 154 5.16 0.40 -16.63
CA LEU A 154 5.43 -0.43 -17.80
C LEU A 154 4.16 -0.66 -18.61
N VAL A 155 3.07 -1.06 -17.98
CA VAL A 155 1.77 -1.28 -18.64
C VAL A 155 1.27 0.00 -19.32
N VAL A 156 1.33 1.14 -18.62
CA VAL A 156 0.92 2.43 -19.20
C VAL A 156 1.85 2.83 -20.35
N SER A 157 3.15 2.59 -20.24
CA SER A 157 4.11 2.89 -21.31
C SER A 157 3.85 2.03 -22.55
N LEU A 158 3.57 0.74 -22.38
CA LEU A 158 3.18 -0.15 -23.48
C LEU A 158 1.84 0.25 -24.09
N PHE A 159 0.87 0.66 -23.28
CA PHE A 159 -0.41 1.17 -23.77
C PHE A 159 -0.25 2.42 -24.64
N LEU A 160 0.55 3.40 -24.20
CA LEU A 160 0.86 4.59 -24.99
C LEU A 160 1.66 4.26 -26.26
N PHE A 161 2.58 3.29 -26.17
CA PHE A 161 3.38 2.81 -27.29
C PHE A 161 2.52 2.20 -28.39
N GLN A 162 1.55 1.36 -28.01
CA GLN A 162 0.58 0.76 -28.94
C GLN A 162 -0.32 1.81 -29.58
N ARG A 163 -0.73 2.85 -28.83
CA ARG A 163 -1.53 3.97 -29.37
C ARG A 163 -0.72 5.02 -30.13
N ALA A 164 0.57 4.79 -30.37
CA ALA A 164 1.49 5.73 -31.02
C ALA A 164 1.51 7.14 -30.37
N ARG A 165 1.29 7.21 -29.05
CA ARG A 165 1.36 8.44 -28.25
C ARG A 165 2.75 8.60 -27.62
N PRO A 166 3.14 9.80 -27.17
CA PRO A 166 4.47 10.01 -26.58
C PRO A 166 4.66 9.17 -25.30
N VAL A 167 5.55 8.19 -25.38
CA VAL A 167 5.83 7.22 -24.31
C VAL A 167 6.85 7.74 -23.28
N ALA A 168 7.61 8.78 -23.64
CA ALA A 168 8.68 9.33 -22.82
C ALA A 168 8.20 9.75 -21.41
N TYR A 169 6.98 10.29 -21.29
CA TYR A 169 6.41 10.76 -20.02
C TYR A 169 6.20 9.66 -18.98
N THR A 170 6.06 8.40 -19.41
CA THR A 170 5.84 7.26 -18.49
C THR A 170 7.08 6.36 -18.43
N LEU A 171 7.83 6.26 -19.53
CA LEU A 171 9.03 5.44 -19.61
C LEU A 171 10.20 6.01 -18.81
N ILE A 172 10.39 7.34 -18.82
CA ILE A 172 11.47 7.96 -18.05
C ILE A 172 11.23 7.75 -16.53
N PRO A 173 10.04 8.05 -15.97
CA PRO A 173 9.74 7.69 -14.58
C PRO A 173 9.87 6.20 -14.29
N MET A 174 9.48 5.32 -15.22
CA MET A 174 9.63 3.87 -15.06
C MET A 174 11.09 3.47 -14.87
N ILE A 175 11.98 3.93 -15.75
CA ILE A 175 13.41 3.61 -15.70
C ILE A 175 14.03 4.15 -14.41
N LEU A 176 13.73 5.41 -14.06
CA LEU A 176 14.25 6.02 -12.83
C LEU A 176 13.77 5.26 -11.58
N MET A 177 12.48 4.91 -11.52
CA MET A 177 11.92 4.14 -10.40
C MET A 177 12.59 2.78 -10.27
N LEU A 178 12.74 2.02 -11.36
CA LEU A 178 13.38 0.71 -11.34
C LEU A 178 14.88 0.81 -10.97
N ALA A 179 15.60 1.80 -11.50
CA ALA A 179 17.01 2.00 -11.21
C ALA A 179 17.25 2.33 -9.74
N ILE A 180 16.49 3.27 -9.17
CA ILE A 180 16.59 3.64 -7.75
C ILE A 180 16.22 2.45 -6.85
N SER A 181 15.18 1.69 -7.23
CA SER A 181 14.74 0.52 -6.46
C SER A 181 15.79 -0.58 -6.44
N ILE A 182 16.40 -0.89 -7.60
CA ILE A 182 17.49 -1.87 -7.70
C ILE A 182 18.70 -1.40 -6.90
N TRP A 183 19.09 -0.13 -7.04
CA TRP A 183 20.16 0.45 -6.23
C TRP A 183 19.89 0.29 -4.73
N ALA A 184 18.70 0.69 -4.27
CA ALA A 184 18.31 0.61 -2.87
C ALA A 184 18.35 -0.82 -2.33
N MET A 185 17.87 -1.80 -3.11
CA MET A 185 17.89 -3.22 -2.75
C MET A 185 19.32 -3.76 -2.64
N VAL A 186 20.20 -3.42 -3.59
CA VAL A 186 21.62 -3.83 -3.56
C VAL A 186 22.34 -3.22 -2.35
N THR A 187 22.09 -1.94 -2.03
CA THR A 187 22.68 -1.31 -0.85
C THR A 187 22.11 -1.88 0.46
N SER A 188 20.82 -2.21 0.49
CA SER A 188 20.17 -2.80 1.67
C SER A 188 20.73 -4.19 1.95
N LEU A 189 21.04 -4.97 0.91
CA LEU A 189 21.66 -6.28 1.04
C LEU A 189 23.00 -6.19 1.78
N LYS A 190 23.87 -5.25 1.40
CA LYS A 190 25.14 -5.00 2.13
C LYS A 190 24.88 -4.57 3.58
N GLY A 191 23.96 -3.64 3.76
CA GLY A 191 23.58 -3.13 5.08
C GLY A 191 23.04 -4.20 6.04
N PHE A 192 22.33 -5.23 5.56
CA PHE A 192 21.83 -6.30 6.44
C PHE A 192 22.94 -7.20 7.00
N TRP A 193 24.02 -7.39 6.23
CA TRP A 193 25.14 -8.24 6.64
C TRP A 193 26.15 -7.48 7.50
N GLU A 194 26.31 -6.17 7.26
CA GLU A 194 27.20 -5.29 8.04
C GLU A 194 26.63 -4.90 9.42
N ASN A 195 25.31 -4.98 9.61
CA ASN A 195 24.67 -4.59 10.87
C ASN A 195 24.79 -5.70 11.95
N PRO A 196 25.59 -5.50 13.02
CA PRO A 196 25.79 -6.52 14.05
C PRO A 196 24.53 -6.79 14.90
N ASN A 197 23.61 -5.83 14.98
CA ASN A 197 22.41 -5.89 15.84
C ASN A 197 21.26 -6.75 15.27
N LEU A 198 21.38 -7.28 14.05
CA LEU A 198 20.37 -8.15 13.45
C LEU A 198 20.61 -9.61 13.86
N SER A 199 19.58 -10.27 14.39
CA SER A 199 19.58 -11.72 14.60
C SER A 199 19.84 -12.47 13.29
N LEU A 200 20.54 -13.61 13.36
CA LEU A 200 20.88 -14.44 12.21
C LEU A 200 19.65 -14.82 11.37
N PHE A 201 18.54 -15.16 12.03
CA PHE A 201 17.27 -15.48 11.36
C PHE A 201 16.75 -14.30 10.53
N ASN A 202 16.80 -13.08 11.09
CA ASN A 202 16.34 -11.88 10.39
C ASN A 202 17.22 -11.54 9.20
N ARG A 203 18.55 -11.74 9.30
CA ARG A 203 19.47 -11.48 8.18
C ARG A 203 19.17 -12.40 6.99
N TRP A 204 19.01 -13.70 7.25
CA TRP A 204 18.70 -14.67 6.20
C TRP A 204 17.33 -14.46 5.58
N SER A 205 16.30 -14.20 6.40
CA SER A 205 14.95 -13.90 5.92
C SER A 205 14.92 -12.64 5.05
N LEU A 206 15.51 -11.52 5.52
CA LEU A 206 15.62 -10.28 4.76
C LEU A 206 16.37 -10.44 3.44
N THR A 207 17.50 -11.16 3.47
CA THR A 207 18.31 -11.43 2.29
C THR A 207 17.53 -12.24 1.27
N GLY A 208 16.89 -13.34 1.70
CA GLY A 208 16.12 -14.21 0.82
C GLY A 208 14.97 -13.48 0.13
N VAL A 209 14.20 -12.71 0.89
CA VAL A 209 13.09 -11.95 0.32
C VAL A 209 13.60 -10.83 -0.59
N THR A 210 14.66 -10.10 -0.21
CA THR A 210 15.24 -9.06 -1.06
C THR A 210 15.76 -9.62 -2.38
N LEU A 211 16.39 -10.80 -2.36
CA LEU A 211 16.83 -11.48 -3.58
C LEU A 211 15.66 -11.93 -4.46
N ALA A 212 14.57 -12.43 -3.87
CA ALA A 212 13.37 -12.79 -4.62
C ALA A 212 12.74 -11.57 -5.31
N VAL A 213 12.59 -10.46 -4.59
CA VAL A 213 12.06 -9.19 -5.12
C VAL A 213 13.00 -8.62 -6.19
N LEU A 214 14.31 -8.67 -5.98
CA LEU A 214 15.30 -8.26 -6.98
C LEU A 214 15.18 -9.12 -8.26
N GLY A 215 15.01 -10.43 -8.11
CA GLY A 215 14.74 -11.34 -9.23
C GLY A 215 13.49 -10.96 -10.01
N MET A 216 12.38 -10.65 -9.32
CA MET A 216 11.16 -10.16 -9.97
C MET A 216 11.35 -8.80 -10.65
N SER A 217 12.15 -7.90 -10.07
CA SER A 217 12.52 -6.62 -10.69
C SER A 217 13.25 -6.83 -12.03
N LEU A 218 14.22 -7.73 -12.04
CA LEU A 218 14.98 -8.07 -13.24
C LEU A 218 14.09 -8.74 -14.29
N TRP A 219 13.21 -9.66 -13.87
CA TRP A 219 12.20 -10.24 -14.75
C TRP A 219 11.35 -9.16 -15.40
N LEU A 220 10.85 -8.19 -14.62
CA LEU A 220 10.01 -7.10 -15.13
C LEU A 220 10.74 -6.26 -16.18
N ILE A 221 12.04 -5.98 -15.98
CA ILE A 221 12.87 -5.31 -16.98
C ILE A 221 12.96 -6.13 -18.27
N ILE A 222 13.21 -7.43 -18.15
CA ILE A 222 13.27 -8.35 -19.30
C ILE A 222 11.93 -8.35 -20.03
N GLU A 223 10.81 -8.53 -19.33
CA GLU A 223 9.47 -8.54 -19.92
C GLU A 223 9.13 -7.20 -20.58
N GLY A 224 9.58 -6.09 -19.97
CA GLY A 224 9.43 -4.77 -20.57
C GLY A 224 10.19 -4.65 -21.89
N ILE A 225 11.46 -5.04 -21.92
CA ILE A 225 12.28 -5.03 -23.15
C ILE A 225 11.65 -5.92 -24.21
N VAL A 226 11.27 -7.16 -23.86
CA VAL A 226 10.62 -8.12 -24.77
C VAL A 226 9.30 -7.57 -25.31
N SER A 227 8.51 -6.90 -24.48
CA SER A 227 7.23 -6.32 -24.90
C SER A 227 7.42 -5.15 -25.88
N PHE A 228 8.46 -4.33 -25.71
CA PHE A 228 8.79 -3.27 -26.66
C PHE A 228 9.39 -3.81 -27.97
N THR A 229 10.18 -4.89 -27.93
CA THR A 229 10.79 -5.49 -29.14
C THR A 229 9.79 -6.27 -29.99
N ARG A 230 8.69 -6.76 -29.41
CA ARG A 230 7.56 -7.36 -30.15
C ARG A 230 6.84 -6.38 -31.10
N GLY A 231 7.15 -5.08 -31.02
CA GLY A 231 6.63 -4.06 -31.92
C GLY A 231 5.17 -3.69 -31.62
N ARG A 232 4.63 -2.75 -32.41
CA ARG A 232 3.24 -2.31 -32.27
C ARG A 232 2.31 -3.39 -32.83
N GLN A 233 1.55 -4.03 -31.97
CA GLN A 233 0.41 -4.81 -32.42
C GLN A 233 -0.72 -3.86 -32.83
N PRO A 234 -1.43 -4.12 -33.95
CA PRO A 234 -2.57 -3.30 -34.34
C PRO A 234 -3.64 -3.41 -33.25
N VAL A 235 -3.95 -2.28 -32.62
CA VAL A 235 -5.08 -2.18 -31.69
C VAL A 235 -6.33 -2.48 -32.51
N GLN A 236 -6.91 -3.67 -32.35
CA GLN A 236 -8.20 -3.98 -32.96
C GLN A 236 -9.19 -2.92 -32.47
N PRO A 237 -9.93 -2.24 -33.37
CA PRO A 237 -10.93 -1.29 -32.94
C PRO A 237 -11.95 -2.03 -32.07
N GLU A 238 -12.14 -1.57 -30.83
CA GLU A 238 -13.20 -2.05 -29.94
C GLU A 238 -14.54 -2.00 -30.71
N PRO A 239 -15.33 -3.07 -30.73
CA PRO A 239 -16.69 -2.99 -31.27
C PRO A 239 -17.45 -1.92 -30.49
N ALA A 240 -18.12 -1.03 -31.22
CA ALA A 240 -18.71 0.23 -30.75
C ALA A 240 -19.87 0.12 -29.73
N GLY A 241 -19.93 -0.94 -28.91
CA GLY A 241 -20.99 -1.21 -27.95
C GLY A 241 -20.55 -1.72 -26.57
N ALA A 242 -19.24 -1.83 -26.28
CA ALA A 242 -18.75 -2.47 -25.05
C ALA A 242 -18.95 -1.66 -23.75
N PHE A 243 -19.43 -0.42 -23.84
CA PHE A 243 -19.81 0.41 -22.68
C PHE A 243 -21.31 0.72 -22.67
N GLN A 244 -22.17 -0.25 -22.98
CA GLN A 244 -23.53 -0.20 -22.45
C GLN A 244 -23.43 -0.35 -20.94
N GLN A 245 -23.79 0.72 -20.22
CA GLN A 245 -24.15 0.65 -18.81
C GLN A 245 -25.12 -0.54 -18.62
N PRO A 246 -25.08 -1.26 -17.48
CA PRO A 246 -26.09 -2.28 -17.22
C PRO A 246 -27.45 -1.61 -17.40
N THR A 247 -28.18 -2.01 -18.44
CA THR A 247 -29.54 -1.55 -18.68
C THR A 247 -30.30 -1.81 -17.39
N GLU A 248 -30.81 -0.76 -16.75
CA GLU A 248 -31.81 -0.94 -15.70
C GLU A 248 -32.88 -1.85 -16.28
N GLU A 249 -33.05 -3.04 -15.69
CA GLU A 249 -34.18 -3.90 -16.01
C GLU A 249 -35.44 -3.06 -15.82
N PRO A 250 -36.34 -3.00 -16.83
CA PRO A 250 -37.60 -2.28 -16.66
C PRO A 250 -38.33 -2.90 -15.47
N THR A 251 -38.57 -2.06 -14.47
CA THR A 251 -39.34 -2.40 -13.27
C THR A 251 -40.83 -2.51 -13.64
N GLU A 252 -41.19 -3.41 -14.56
CA GLU A 252 -42.57 -3.65 -15.00
C GLU A 252 -43.11 -5.02 -14.58
N GLU A 253 -42.30 -5.89 -13.96
CA GLU A 253 -42.73 -7.23 -13.53
C GLU A 253 -43.14 -7.32 -12.04
N LEU A 254 -43.31 -6.18 -11.36
CA LEU A 254 -43.78 -6.10 -9.96
C LEU A 254 -45.20 -5.52 -9.81
N ALA A 255 -45.93 -5.32 -10.91
CA ALA A 255 -47.27 -4.72 -10.93
C ALA A 255 -48.39 -5.65 -11.44
N ALA A 256 -48.22 -6.97 -11.35
CA ALA A 256 -49.24 -7.94 -11.75
C ALA A 256 -49.48 -9.02 -10.67
N GLU A 257 -49.86 -8.61 -9.46
CA GLU A 257 -50.70 -9.46 -8.62
C GLU A 257 -52.14 -9.39 -9.16
N PRO A 258 -52.74 -10.49 -9.65
CA PRO A 258 -54.16 -10.48 -9.96
C PRO A 258 -54.93 -10.55 -8.64
N GLN A 259 -55.79 -9.56 -8.41
CA GLN A 259 -56.93 -9.71 -7.52
C GLN A 259 -57.67 -11.00 -7.88
N ARG A 260 -57.77 -11.92 -6.92
CA ARG A 260 -58.84 -12.93 -6.89
C ARG A 260 -59.46 -12.93 -5.52
N GLU A 261 -60.64 -12.31 -5.47
CA GLU A 261 -61.71 -12.62 -4.54
C GLU A 261 -61.97 -14.13 -4.54
N ASN A 262 -61.99 -14.72 -3.34
CA ASN A 262 -63.07 -15.52 -2.78
C ASN A 262 -62.75 -15.88 -1.32
#